data_AF-A0A971M5E0-F1
#
_entry.id   AF-A0A971M5E0-F1
#
_cell.length_a   1.000
_cell.length_b   1.000
_cell.length_c   1.000
_cell.angle_alpha   90.00
_cell.angle_beta   90.00
_cell.angle_gamma   90.00
#
_symmetry.space_group_name_H-M   'P 1'
#
loop_
_entity.id
_entity.type
_entity.pdbx_description
1 polymer ?
#
loop_
_entity_poly.entity_id
_entity_poly.type
_entity_poly.pdbx_seq_one_letter_code
_entity_poly.pdbx_strand_id
1 'polypeptide(L)'
;MSRGRILLMGIFLATAVFGAIDGIAADDYVIQLGYYDCDHMCAAPIARDAGIFRDLGLKVSITKGSNVLPAISAGKMDVGYGNYISLARAHLKGSPAFVAAHNHTGGAFYLV
;
A
#
# COMPACT_ATOMS: atom_id res chain seq x y z
N MET A 1 57.53 -9.26 -41.10
CA MET A 1 57.65 -9.90 -39.77
C MET A 1 56.42 -9.55 -38.93
N SER A 2 55.78 -10.61 -38.39
CA SER A 2 54.74 -10.71 -37.34
C SER A 2 53.73 -9.54 -37.15
N ARG A 3 52.43 -9.70 -37.44
CA ARG A 3 51.40 -10.54 -36.78
C ARG A 3 51.09 -10.14 -35.32
N GLY A 4 49.90 -9.57 -35.13
CA GLY A 4 49.21 -9.32 -33.85
C GLY A 4 48.04 -8.36 -34.06
N ARG A 5 47.09 -8.61 -34.98
CA ARG A 5 45.76 -9.17 -34.67
C ARG A 5 45.17 -8.51 -33.41
N ILE A 6 44.36 -7.47 -33.57
CA ILE A 6 42.88 -7.56 -33.71
C ILE A 6 42.31 -8.40 -32.57
N LEU A 7 41.72 -7.74 -31.57
CA LEU A 7 40.49 -8.11 -30.85
C LEU A 7 40.50 -7.49 -29.44
N LEU A 8 39.99 -6.25 -29.30
CA LEU A 8 39.21 -5.80 -28.12
C LEU A 8 38.61 -4.39 -28.31
N MET A 9 38.14 -4.10 -29.53
CA MET A 9 37.38 -2.89 -29.82
C MET A 9 35.94 -3.32 -30.09
N GLY A 10 35.19 -3.56 -29.02
CA GLY A 10 33.83 -4.05 -29.12
C GLY A 10 33.15 -4.12 -27.76
N ILE A 11 32.14 -3.27 -27.60
CA ILE A 11 31.05 -3.39 -26.62
C ILE A 11 31.46 -3.04 -25.19
N PHE A 12 31.22 -1.77 -24.79
CA PHE A 12 30.48 -1.43 -23.56
C PHE A 12 30.04 0.05 -23.61
N LEU A 13 29.42 0.45 -24.72
CA LEU A 13 28.62 1.68 -24.83
C LEU A 13 27.18 1.38 -24.39
N ALA A 14 26.98 1.06 -23.11
CA ALA A 14 25.65 0.77 -22.55
C ALA A 14 25.50 1.19 -21.08
N THR A 15 26.05 2.33 -20.70
CA THR A 15 25.72 3.00 -19.43
C THR A 15 25.33 4.45 -19.69
N ALA A 16 24.36 4.63 -20.57
CA ALA A 16 23.53 5.83 -20.58
C ALA A 16 22.14 5.41 -20.09
N VAL A 17 21.61 6.19 -19.16
CA VAL A 17 20.22 6.17 -18.68
C VAL A 17 19.88 5.06 -17.67
N PHE A 18 20.57 5.03 -16.53
CA PHE A 18 19.80 4.85 -15.29
C PHE A 18 19.30 6.25 -14.95
N GLY A 19 18.05 6.52 -15.30
CA GLY A 19 17.41 7.79 -15.05
C GLY A 19 17.60 8.17 -13.60
N ALA A 20 17.94 9.44 -13.37
CA ALA A 20 17.53 10.10 -12.15
C ALA A 20 16.01 9.88 -12.06
N ILE A 21 15.60 8.88 -11.28
CA ILE A 21 14.34 9.04 -10.56
C ILE A 21 14.64 10.21 -9.64
N ASP A 22 14.29 11.41 -10.10
CA ASP A 22 14.12 12.53 -9.18
C ASP A 22 13.13 12.00 -8.16
N GLY A 23 13.67 11.61 -7.00
CA GLY A 23 12.87 11.25 -5.86
C GLY A 23 12.01 12.45 -5.58
N ILE A 24 10.72 12.33 -5.89
CA ILE A 24 9.69 13.15 -5.25
C ILE A 24 10.10 13.14 -3.79
N ALA A 25 10.49 14.31 -3.27
CA ALA A 25 10.89 14.44 -1.89
C ALA A 25 9.83 13.70 -1.09
N ALA A 26 10.22 12.56 -0.51
CA ALA A 26 9.29 11.72 0.19
C ALA A 26 8.85 12.57 1.37
N ASP A 27 7.66 13.16 1.24
CA ASP A 27 6.88 13.65 2.34
C ASP A 27 7.04 12.62 3.46
N ASP A 28 7.33 13.07 4.68
CA ASP A 28 7.36 12.22 5.88
C ASP A 28 5.94 11.76 6.26
N TYR A 29 5.11 11.52 5.24
CA TYR A 29 3.73 11.17 5.33
C TYR A 29 3.62 9.78 5.91
N VAL A 30 2.85 9.71 6.99
CA VAL A 30 2.52 8.46 7.66
C VAL A 30 1.10 8.10 7.28
N ILE A 31 0.95 6.99 6.57
CA ILE A 31 -0.35 6.43 6.20
C ILE A 31 -1.03 5.93 7.48
N GLN A 32 -2.19 6.48 7.79
CA GLN A 32 -3.02 6.11 8.92
C GLN A 32 -3.96 4.98 8.51
N LEU A 33 -3.66 3.76 8.98
CA LEU A 33 -4.41 2.55 8.65
C LEU A 33 -5.21 2.05 9.85
N GLY A 34 -6.54 1.90 9.69
CA GLY A 34 -7.42 1.37 10.74
C GLY A 34 -7.90 -0.07 10.53
N TYR A 35 -8.10 -0.80 11.63
CA TYR A 35 -8.76 -2.12 11.62
C TYR A 35 -9.60 -2.39 12.89
N TYR A 36 -10.64 -3.22 12.76
CA TYR A 36 -11.64 -3.49 13.83
C TYR A 36 -11.29 -4.67 14.76
N ASP A 37 -10.06 -5.17 14.75
CA ASP A 37 -9.64 -6.34 15.55
C ASP A 37 -10.51 -7.59 15.39
N CYS A 38 -10.76 -7.95 14.15
CA CYS A 38 -11.37 -9.21 13.77
C CYS A 38 -10.30 -10.03 13.02
N ASP A 39 -10.32 -11.35 13.16
CA ASP A 39 -9.49 -12.31 12.42
C ASP A 39 -9.45 -12.01 10.90
N HIS A 40 -10.58 -11.60 10.34
CA HIS A 40 -10.76 -11.20 8.94
C HIS A 40 -10.03 -9.90 8.53
N MET A 41 -9.39 -9.21 9.48
CA MET A 41 -8.70 -7.93 9.32
C MET A 41 -7.26 -7.95 9.85
N CYS A 42 -6.71 -9.14 10.14
CA CYS A 42 -5.34 -9.33 10.65
C CYS A 42 -4.23 -9.06 9.63
N ALA A 43 -4.55 -8.85 8.35
CA ALA A 43 -3.54 -8.61 7.32
C ALA A 43 -2.70 -7.34 7.58
N ALA A 44 -3.27 -6.32 8.22
CA ALA A 44 -2.53 -5.11 8.59
C ALA A 44 -1.41 -5.37 9.62
N PRO A 45 -1.68 -5.91 10.83
CA PRO A 45 -0.61 -6.23 11.77
C PRO A 45 0.38 -7.27 11.21
N ILE A 46 -0.08 -8.25 10.42
CA ILE A 46 0.80 -9.21 9.75
C ILE A 46 1.75 -8.50 8.77
N ALA A 47 1.26 -7.58 7.94
CA ALA A 47 2.08 -6.85 6.98
C ALA A 47 3.12 -5.95 7.66
N ARG A 48 2.81 -5.38 8.84
CA ARG A 48 3.79 -4.67 9.67
C ARG A 48 4.88 -5.62 10.17
N ASP A 49 4.48 -6.72 10.79
CA ASP A 49 5.41 -7.63 11.47
C ASP A 49 6.28 -8.41 10.47
N ALA A 50 5.73 -8.74 9.30
CA ALA A 50 6.46 -9.34 8.19
C ALA A 50 7.38 -8.34 7.45
N GLY A 51 7.29 -7.05 7.74
CA GLY A 51 8.09 -6.00 7.10
C GLY A 51 7.62 -5.58 5.71
N ILE A 52 6.45 -6.01 5.25
CA ILE A 52 5.92 -5.72 3.91
C ILE A 52 5.82 -4.21 3.66
N PHE A 53 5.30 -3.43 4.61
CA PHE A 53 5.21 -1.98 4.45
C PHE A 53 6.59 -1.34 4.27
N ARG A 54 7.58 -1.77 5.07
CA ARG A 54 8.96 -1.27 4.97
C ARG A 54 9.58 -1.64 3.62
N ASP A 55 9.40 -2.87 3.17
CA ASP A 55 9.97 -3.36 1.93
C ASP A 55 9.35 -2.68 0.70
N LEU A 56 8.11 -2.19 0.82
CA LEU A 56 7.44 -1.32 -0.16
C LEU A 56 7.78 0.17 -0.01
N GLY A 57 8.61 0.55 0.97
CA GLY A 57 8.97 1.95 1.23
C GLY A 57 7.85 2.79 1.86
N LEU A 58 6.83 2.16 2.46
CA LEU A 58 5.67 2.81 3.05
C LEU A 58 5.84 3.01 4.55
N LYS A 59 5.59 4.25 5.02
CA LYS A 59 5.44 4.56 6.45
C LYS A 59 3.98 4.43 6.83
N VAL A 60 3.66 3.45 7.67
CA VAL A 60 2.28 3.13 8.03
C VAL A 60 2.12 3.09 9.55
N SER A 61 1.17 3.84 10.08
CA SER A 61 0.72 3.77 11.47
C SER A 61 -0.59 2.99 11.54
N ILE A 62 -0.56 1.87 12.24
CA ILE A 62 -1.71 0.97 12.34
C ILE A 62 -2.44 1.24 13.65
N THR A 63 -3.72 1.58 13.55
CA THR A 63 -4.60 1.81 14.69
C THR A 63 -5.68 0.74 14.76
N LYS A 64 -5.72 0.04 15.90
CA LYS A 64 -6.83 -0.82 16.29
C LYS A 64 -7.97 0.04 16.83
N GLY A 65 -9.19 -0.09 16.31
CA GLY A 65 -10.32 0.68 16.84
C GLY A 65 -11.66 0.41 16.19
N SER A 66 -12.72 0.83 16.87
CA SER A 66 -14.12 0.70 16.43
C SER A 66 -14.63 1.88 15.59
N ASN A 67 -13.79 2.86 15.28
CA ASN A 67 -14.20 4.11 14.61
C ASN A 67 -13.58 4.32 13.21
N VAL A 68 -13.10 3.26 12.56
CA VAL A 68 -12.38 3.32 11.27
C VAL A 68 -13.17 4.07 10.19
N LEU A 69 -14.38 3.63 9.85
CA LEU A 69 -15.18 4.27 8.79
C LEU A 69 -15.54 5.74 9.06
N PRO A 70 -15.98 6.13 10.28
CA PRO A 70 -16.11 7.54 10.64
C PRO A 70 -14.81 8.33 10.52
N ALA A 71 -13.67 7.76 10.93
CA ALA A 71 -12.37 8.43 10.85
C ALA A 71 -11.93 8.67 9.40
N ILE A 72 -12.16 7.69 8.51
CA ILE A 72 -11.92 7.83 7.06
C ILE A 72 -12.81 8.93 6.47
N SER A 73 -14.11 8.91 6.80
CA SER A 73 -15.05 9.92 6.30
C SER A 73 -14.71 11.33 6.79
N ALA A 74 -14.04 11.45 7.94
CA ALA A 74 -13.59 12.71 8.52
C ALA A 74 -12.18 13.14 8.06
N GLY A 75 -11.52 12.37 7.18
CA GLY A 75 -10.15 12.65 6.73
C GLY A 75 -9.08 12.48 7.81
N LYS A 76 -9.38 11.77 8.90
CA LYS A 76 -8.44 11.48 10.01
C LYS A 76 -7.72 10.14 9.84
N MET A 77 -8.07 9.39 8.81
CA MET A 77 -7.55 8.06 8.51
C MET A 77 -7.63 7.86 6.99
N ASP A 78 -6.57 7.30 6.40
CA ASP A 78 -6.44 7.25 4.94
C ASP A 78 -7.06 5.97 4.38
N VAL A 79 -6.90 4.87 5.12
CA VAL A 79 -7.36 3.54 4.70
C VAL A 79 -7.75 2.71 5.92
N GLY A 80 -8.65 1.75 5.72
CA GLY A 80 -8.94 0.78 6.75
C GLY A 80 -9.91 -0.28 6.29
N TYR A 81 -10.04 -1.32 7.11
CA TYR A 81 -11.05 -2.35 6.88
C TYR A 81 -12.41 -1.82 7.30
N GLY A 82 -13.44 -2.06 6.49
CA GLY A 82 -14.79 -1.64 6.78
C GLY A 82 -15.80 -2.59 6.16
N ASN A 83 -17.02 -2.57 6.70
CA ASN A 83 -18.12 -3.33 6.09
C ASN A 83 -18.72 -2.53 4.93
N TYR A 84 -19.05 -3.24 3.84
CA TYR A 84 -19.57 -2.65 2.60
C TYR A 84 -20.89 -1.89 2.80
N ILE A 85 -21.81 -2.43 3.63
CA ILE A 85 -23.14 -1.83 3.83
C ILE A 85 -23.06 -0.45 4.49
N SER A 86 -22.22 -0.30 5.52
CA SER A 86 -21.97 0.96 6.20
C SER A 86 -21.31 1.96 5.27
N LEU A 87 -20.36 1.53 4.43
CA LEU A 87 -19.73 2.41 3.46
C LEU A 87 -20.72 2.86 2.38
N ALA A 88 -21.56 1.96 1.84
CA ALA A 88 -22.62 2.32 0.90
C ALA A 88 -23.60 3.33 1.51
N ARG A 89 -24.00 3.14 2.77
CA ARG A 89 -24.82 4.10 3.51
C ARG A 89 -24.11 5.43 3.76
N ALA A 90 -22.81 5.43 4.00
CA ALA A 90 -22.01 6.63 4.18
C ALA A 90 -21.90 7.42 2.86
N HIS A 91 -21.75 6.73 1.73
CA HIS A 91 -21.74 7.34 0.41
C HIS A 91 -23.05 8.08 0.11
N LEU A 92 -24.20 7.49 0.44
CA LEU A 92 -25.51 8.16 0.32
C LEU A 92 -25.63 9.44 1.19
N LYS A 93 -24.77 9.61 2.18
CA LYS A 93 -24.69 10.80 3.04
C LYS A 93 -23.58 11.78 2.61
N GLY A 94 -22.97 11.57 1.44
CA GLY A 94 -21.91 12.42 0.91
C GLY A 94 -20.52 12.14 1.47
N SER A 95 -20.28 10.97 2.09
CA SER A 95 -18.93 10.60 2.49
C SER A 95 -18.02 10.46 1.26
N PRO A 96 -16.80 11.02 1.30
CA PRO A 96 -15.82 10.87 0.23
C PRO A 96 -15.13 9.49 0.23
N ALA A 97 -15.44 8.64 1.22
CA ALA A 97 -14.85 7.32 1.32
C ALA A 97 -15.31 6.41 0.17
N PHE A 98 -14.39 5.58 -0.35
CA PHE A 98 -14.64 4.63 -1.43
C PHE A 98 -13.97 3.29 -1.16
N VAL A 99 -14.35 2.25 -1.90
CA VAL A 99 -13.74 0.92 -1.81
C VAL A 99 -12.52 0.87 -2.74
N ALA A 100 -11.31 0.74 -2.16
CA ALA A 100 -10.09 0.55 -2.94
C ALA A 100 -9.85 -0.93 -3.31
N ALA A 101 -10.20 -1.86 -2.42
CA ALA A 101 -10.02 -3.29 -2.63
C ALA A 101 -11.02 -4.11 -1.78
N HIS A 102 -11.32 -5.32 -2.24
CA HIS A 102 -12.09 -6.31 -1.49
C HIS A 102 -11.13 -7.24 -0.76
N ASN A 103 -11.35 -7.47 0.55
CA ASN A 103 -10.53 -8.37 1.35
C ASN A 103 -11.08 -9.81 1.42
N HIS A 104 -12.36 -10.02 1.09
CA HIS A 104 -13.01 -11.33 1.06
C HIS A 104 -13.89 -11.49 -0.18
N THR A 105 -13.96 -12.71 -0.69
CA THR A 105 -14.98 -13.15 -1.66
C THR A 105 -16.01 -14.03 -0.93
N GLY A 106 -17.31 -13.86 -1.21
CA GLY A 106 -18.37 -14.71 -0.65
C GLY A 106 -19.18 -14.13 0.52
N GLY A 107 -18.82 -12.97 1.06
CA GLY A 107 -19.58 -12.27 2.10
C GLY A 107 -19.40 -12.88 3.50
N ALA A 108 -18.96 -12.05 4.46
CA ALA A 108 -18.82 -12.45 5.85
C ALA A 108 -20.21 -12.58 6.52
N PHE A 109 -20.90 -13.69 6.28
CA PHE A 109 -22.01 -14.17 7.10
C PHE A 109 -21.46 -15.31 7.95
N TYR A 110 -20.89 -14.98 9.11
CA TYR A 110 -20.13 -15.93 9.92
C TYR A 110 -20.96 -17.16 10.34
N LEU A 111 -20.52 -18.34 9.91
CA LEU A 111 -20.39 -19.52 10.78
C LEU A 111 -18.90 -19.82 10.83
N VAL A 112 -18.38 -19.98 12.04
CA VAL A 112 -16.97 -20.32 12.33
C VAL A 112 -16.68 -21.73 11.88
#